data_AF-A0A8J7WW80-F1
#
_entry.id   AF-A0A8J7WW80-F1
#
_cell.length_a   1.000
_cell.length_b   1.000
_cell.length_c   1.000
_cell.angle_alpha   90.00
_cell.angle_beta   90.00
_cell.angle_gamma   90.00
#
_symmetry.space_group_name_H-M   'P 1'
#
loop_
_entity.id
_entity.type
_entity.pdbx_description
1 polymer ?
#
loop_
_entity_poly.entity_id
_entity_poly.type
_entity_poly.pdbx_seq_one_letter_code
_entity_poly.pdbx_strand_id
1 'polypeptide(L)'
;HSALTASDLVDGVHPNAGGYDKMAAVWYSALLSVPGSIGNGGSPSPSPSPSASSPSASPSTQPSSPPPSSPAPGSACSATYAITGQWGGGFQAAVNVTAGASAISGWTVHWQFANGQTVTQSWNATITSSGSAVTAQNVSYNGALAAGASTQFGFLGSWNTANSAPTLSCTAG
;
A
#
# COMPACT_ATOMS: atom_id res chain seq x y z
N HIS A 1 15.08 26.77 15.16
CA HIS A 1 14.33 25.51 15.33
C HIS A 1 15.03 24.65 16.34
N SER A 2 14.31 24.18 17.37
CA SER A 2 14.86 23.25 18.34
C SER A 2 15.18 21.92 17.66
N ALA A 3 16.33 21.33 17.97
CA ALA A 3 16.67 20.00 17.48
C ALA A 3 15.60 18.99 17.92
N LEU A 4 15.40 17.95 17.09
CA LEU A 4 14.60 16.79 17.49
C LEU A 4 15.19 16.18 18.77
N THR A 5 14.33 15.84 19.71
CA THR A 5 14.68 15.20 20.98
C THR A 5 14.17 13.76 21.00
N ALA A 6 14.67 12.94 21.93
CA ALA A 6 14.20 11.56 22.11
C ALA A 6 12.67 11.47 22.30
N SER A 7 12.07 12.47 22.94
CA SER A 7 10.61 12.60 23.14
C SER A 7 9.81 12.85 21.85
N ASP A 8 10.47 13.23 20.76
CA ASP A 8 9.86 13.43 19.44
C ASP A 8 9.88 12.16 18.58
N LEU A 9 10.42 11.05 19.11
CA LEU A 9 10.55 9.76 18.44
C LEU A 9 9.72 8.71 19.17
N VAL A 10 8.84 7.99 18.46
CA VAL A 10 7.93 6.99 19.05
C VAL A 10 8.67 5.75 19.55
N ASP A 11 9.77 5.38 18.92
CA ASP A 11 10.59 4.20 19.23
C ASP A 11 12.10 4.51 19.20
N GLY A 12 12.44 5.80 19.30
CA GLY A 12 13.82 6.29 19.28
C GLY A 12 14.41 6.51 17.87
N VAL A 13 13.74 6.06 16.80
CA VAL A 13 14.18 6.28 15.42
C VAL A 13 13.07 6.79 14.48
N HIS A 14 11.80 6.47 14.75
CA HIS A 14 10.66 6.97 13.99
C HIS A 14 10.05 8.21 14.67
N PRO A 15 9.82 9.31 13.94
CA PRO A 15 9.18 10.51 14.48
C PRO A 15 7.74 10.26 14.90
N ASN A 16 7.31 10.90 15.99
CA ASN A 16 5.88 11.06 16.32
C ASN A 16 5.33 12.36 15.72
N ALA A 17 4.05 12.67 15.95
CA ALA A 17 3.40 13.89 15.43
C ALA A 17 4.22 15.17 15.73
N GLY A 18 4.73 15.33 16.95
CA GLY A 18 5.57 16.47 17.33
C GLY A 18 6.94 16.50 16.63
N GLY A 19 7.52 15.32 16.35
CA GLY A 19 8.73 15.20 15.55
C GLY A 19 8.53 15.59 14.09
N TYR A 20 7.39 15.20 13.51
CA TYR A 20 7.01 15.62 12.14
C TYR A 20 6.83 17.13 12.03
N ASP A 21 6.17 17.77 13.00
CA ASP A 21 6.01 19.23 13.04
C ASP A 21 7.37 19.97 13.09
N LYS A 22 8.32 19.46 13.89
CA LYS A 22 9.66 20.05 13.99
C LYS A 22 10.44 19.94 12.68
N MET A 23 10.37 18.79 12.00
CA MET A 23 11.03 18.63 10.69
C MET A 23 10.39 19.51 9.62
N ALA A 24 9.06 19.62 9.60
CA ALA A 24 8.34 20.50 8.69
C ALA A 24 8.74 21.97 8.87
N ALA A 25 8.89 22.43 10.12
CA ALA A 25 9.32 23.80 10.43
C ALA A 25 10.76 24.09 9.94
N VAL A 26 11.67 23.12 10.10
CA VAL A 26 13.04 23.21 9.58
C VAL A 26 13.04 23.28 8.06
N TRP A 27 12.31 22.36 7.40
CA TRP A 27 12.22 22.31 5.94
C TRP A 27 11.61 23.59 5.36
N TYR A 28 10.53 24.09 5.96
CA TYR A 28 9.89 25.35 5.55
C TYR A 28 10.85 26.55 5.66
N SER A 29 11.70 26.58 6.68
CA SER A 29 12.70 27.65 6.85
C SER A 29 13.86 27.54 5.85
N ALA A 30 14.20 26.32 5.45
CA ALA A 30 15.14 26.10 4.36
C ALA A 30 14.56 26.59 3.02
N LEU A 31 13.27 26.34 2.77
CA LEU A 31 12.58 26.84 1.58
C LEU A 31 12.46 28.37 1.56
N LEU A 32 12.25 29.02 2.70
CA LEU A 32 12.28 30.49 2.82
C LEU A 32 13.65 31.09 2.46
N SER A 33 14.73 30.32 2.60
CA SER A 33 16.08 30.77 2.27
C SER A 33 16.36 30.75 0.76
N VAL A 34 15.50 30.12 -0.05
CA VAL A 34 15.63 30.05 -1.51
C VAL A 34 14.55 30.95 -2.16
N PRO A 35 14.93 32.08 -2.76
CA PRO A 35 13.98 33.00 -3.40
C PRO A 35 13.19 32.29 -4.51
N GLY A 36 11.86 32.32 -4.43
CA GLY A 36 10.96 31.70 -5.41
C GLY A 36 10.56 30.25 -5.10
N SER A 37 11.11 29.62 -4.07
CA SER A 37 10.71 28.25 -3.66
C SER A 37 9.34 28.16 -3.01
N ILE A 38 8.76 29.29 -2.63
CA ILE A 38 7.41 29.39 -2.11
C ILE A 38 6.72 30.49 -2.90
N GLY A 39 5.71 30.10 -3.68
CA GLY A 39 4.96 31.00 -4.55
C GLY A 39 4.46 32.24 -3.83
N ASN A 40 4.46 33.36 -4.53
CA ASN A 40 4.18 34.70 -4.02
C ASN A 40 2.73 34.83 -3.50
N GLY A 41 2.58 35.07 -2.20
CA GLY A 41 1.55 35.96 -1.65
C GLY A 41 0.22 35.36 -1.17
N GLY A 42 0.17 35.03 0.13
CA GLY A 42 -1.05 34.96 0.93
C GLY A 42 -0.73 34.67 2.40
N SER A 43 -0.59 35.71 3.23
CA SER A 43 -0.38 35.64 4.69
C SER A 43 -1.64 36.09 5.44
N PRO A 44 -1.71 35.99 6.78
CA PRO A 44 -1.99 34.81 7.59
C PRO A 44 -3.45 34.84 8.13
N SER A 45 -4.00 33.71 8.57
CA SER A 45 -5.24 33.71 9.37
C SER A 45 -5.01 32.92 10.67
N PRO A 46 -5.45 33.41 11.84
CA PRO A 46 -5.03 32.91 13.13
C PRO A 46 -5.54 31.49 13.41
N SER A 47 -4.72 30.74 14.13
CA SER A 47 -5.06 29.44 14.69
C SER A 47 -6.26 29.53 15.63
N PRO A 48 -7.28 28.66 15.52
CA PRO A 48 -8.07 28.28 16.68
C PRO A 48 -7.37 27.10 17.40
N SER A 49 -6.92 27.36 18.62
CA SER A 49 -6.68 26.30 19.63
C SER A 49 -8.05 25.75 20.14
N PRO A 50 -8.10 24.56 20.73
CA PRO A 50 -9.16 23.58 20.52
C PRO A 50 -10.42 23.87 21.33
N SER A 51 -11.59 23.70 20.72
CA SER A 51 -12.81 23.37 21.45
C SER A 51 -13.25 21.98 21.04
N ALA A 52 -13.25 21.08 22.01
CA ALA A 52 -13.85 19.77 21.92
C ALA A 52 -15.32 19.90 21.49
N SER A 53 -15.71 19.23 20.43
CA SER A 53 -17.11 18.87 20.14
C SER A 53 -17.14 17.75 19.11
N SER A 54 -17.46 16.55 19.62
CA SER A 54 -18.08 15.37 19.01
C SER A 54 -17.72 14.91 17.59
N PRO A 55 -17.56 13.59 17.36
CA PRO A 55 -17.40 13.05 16.02
C PRO A 55 -18.74 13.18 15.29
N SER A 56 -18.87 14.17 14.42
CA SER A 56 -19.94 14.19 13.43
C SER A 56 -19.50 13.35 12.25
N ALA A 57 -20.02 12.13 12.17
CA ALA A 57 -19.83 11.20 11.08
C ALA A 57 -20.08 11.89 9.72
N SER A 58 -19.09 11.87 8.84
CA SER A 58 -19.29 12.09 7.42
C SER A 58 -18.60 10.95 6.67
N PRO A 59 -19.23 10.39 5.62
CA PRO A 59 -18.99 9.03 5.21
C PRO A 59 -17.68 8.97 4.43
N SER A 60 -16.62 8.40 5.03
CA SER A 60 -15.66 7.68 4.20
C SER A 60 -16.46 6.58 3.53
N THR A 61 -16.68 6.70 2.22
CA THR A 61 -16.97 5.54 1.38
C THR A 61 -15.73 4.65 1.44
N GLN A 62 -15.65 3.87 2.52
CA GLN A 62 -14.82 2.69 2.61
C GLN A 62 -15.09 1.91 1.33
N PRO A 63 -14.12 1.71 0.43
CA PRO A 63 -14.27 0.69 -0.59
C PRO A 63 -14.49 -0.59 0.20
N SER A 64 -15.66 -1.20 0.07
CA SER A 64 -15.90 -2.54 0.57
C SER A 64 -14.71 -3.38 0.11
N SER A 65 -13.94 -3.92 1.06
CA SER A 65 -13.08 -5.06 0.75
C SER A 65 -13.97 -6.05 0.00
N PRO A 66 -13.62 -6.47 -1.23
CA PRO A 66 -14.31 -7.59 -1.83
C PRO A 66 -14.29 -8.74 -0.81
N PRO A 67 -15.39 -9.48 -0.63
CA PRO A 67 -15.39 -10.62 0.28
C PRO A 67 -14.20 -11.52 -0.07
N PRO A 68 -13.50 -12.10 0.93
CA PRO A 68 -12.42 -13.02 0.65
C PRO A 68 -12.97 -14.11 -0.28
N SER A 69 -12.43 -14.18 -1.50
CA SER A 69 -12.73 -15.27 -2.42
C SER A 69 -12.29 -16.56 -1.73
N SER A 70 -13.25 -17.30 -1.19
CA SER A 70 -13.00 -18.58 -0.53
C SER A 70 -12.24 -19.48 -1.51
N PRO A 71 -11.16 -20.16 -1.09
CA PRO A 71 -10.43 -21.07 -1.95
C PRO A 71 -11.37 -22.11 -2.55
N ALA A 72 -11.19 -22.41 -3.84
CA ALA A 72 -11.79 -23.60 -4.43
C ALA A 72 -11.29 -24.83 -3.63
N PRO A 73 -12.17 -25.74 -3.18
CA PRO A 73 -11.75 -26.95 -2.49
C PRO A 73 -10.79 -27.76 -3.37
N GLY A 74 -9.53 -27.89 -2.95
CA GLY A 74 -8.50 -28.66 -3.67
C GLY A 74 -7.35 -27.85 -4.28
N SER A 75 -7.36 -26.51 -4.19
CA SER A 75 -6.21 -25.71 -4.64
C SER A 75 -5.04 -25.82 -3.66
N ALA A 76 -3.85 -26.15 -4.16
CA ALA A 76 -2.63 -26.30 -3.35
C ALA A 76 -2.17 -24.97 -2.70
N CYS A 77 -2.62 -23.82 -3.23
CA CYS A 77 -2.51 -22.52 -2.60
C CYS A 77 -3.70 -21.63 -2.96
N SER A 78 -3.88 -20.54 -2.22
CA SER A 78 -4.89 -19.51 -2.45
C SER A 78 -4.24 -18.13 -2.38
N ALA A 79 -4.82 -17.14 -3.06
CA ALA A 79 -4.32 -15.77 -3.05
C ALA A 79 -5.48 -14.78 -2.87
N THR A 80 -5.28 -13.77 -2.01
CA THR A 80 -6.26 -12.72 -1.74
C THR A 80 -5.68 -11.36 -2.09
N TYR A 81 -6.44 -10.55 -2.82
CA TYR A 81 -6.05 -9.24 -3.32
C TYR A 81 -6.67 -8.12 -2.49
N ALA A 82 -5.87 -7.12 -2.11
CA ALA A 82 -6.37 -5.92 -1.44
C ALA A 82 -5.69 -4.66 -2.00
N ILE A 83 -6.47 -3.63 -2.31
CA ILE A 83 -5.94 -2.29 -2.62
C ILE A 83 -5.67 -1.61 -1.28
N THR A 84 -4.39 -1.34 -1.00
CA THR A 84 -3.94 -0.71 0.25
C THR A 84 -3.91 0.80 0.17
N GLY A 85 -3.81 1.35 -1.04
CA GLY A 85 -3.87 2.78 -1.30
C GLY A 85 -4.14 3.06 -2.78
N GLN A 86 -4.73 4.22 -3.07
CA GLN A 86 -4.92 4.69 -4.43
C GLN A 86 -4.87 6.21 -4.49
N TRP A 87 -4.41 6.74 -5.62
CA TRP A 87 -4.33 8.16 -5.93
C TRP A 87 -4.66 8.38 -7.41
N GLY A 88 -4.64 9.64 -7.83
CA GLY A 88 -4.90 10.00 -9.23
C GLY A 88 -3.92 9.29 -10.18
N GLY A 89 -4.42 8.32 -10.95
CA GLY A 89 -3.64 7.56 -11.94
C GLY A 89 -2.79 6.42 -11.39
N GLY A 90 -2.81 6.14 -10.09
CA GLY A 90 -2.01 5.08 -9.48
C GLY A 90 -2.67 4.38 -8.29
N PHE A 91 -2.18 3.20 -7.97
CA PHE A 91 -2.61 2.42 -6.82
C PHE A 91 -1.50 1.54 -6.27
N GLN A 92 -1.67 1.15 -5.01
CA GLN A 92 -0.87 0.16 -4.32
C GLN A 92 -1.74 -1.03 -3.94
N ALA A 93 -1.30 -2.23 -4.27
CA ALA A 93 -1.97 -3.46 -3.93
C ALA A 93 -1.07 -4.39 -3.11
N ALA A 94 -1.69 -5.15 -2.22
CA ALA A 94 -1.09 -6.24 -1.49
C ALA A 94 -1.82 -7.54 -1.85
N VAL A 95 -1.04 -8.61 -2.01
CA VAL A 95 -1.55 -9.95 -2.29
C VAL A 95 -1.02 -10.91 -1.24
N ASN A 96 -1.95 -11.52 -0.49
CA ASN A 96 -1.62 -12.54 0.50
C ASN A 96 -1.78 -13.92 -0.12
N VAL A 97 -0.71 -14.71 -0.15
CA VAL A 97 -0.68 -16.07 -0.65
C VAL A 97 -0.65 -17.03 0.53
N THR A 98 -1.55 -18.00 0.56
CA THR A 98 -1.68 -18.99 1.63
C THR A 98 -1.58 -20.39 1.05
N ALA A 99 -0.70 -21.21 1.61
CA ALA A 99 -0.61 -22.63 1.28
C ALA A 99 -1.87 -23.37 1.77
N GLY A 100 -2.29 -24.40 1.03
CA GLY A 100 -3.40 -25.24 1.41
C GLY A 100 -3.05 -26.21 2.54
N ALA A 101 -3.62 -27.42 2.51
CA ALA A 101 -3.37 -28.45 3.51
C ALA A 101 -1.96 -29.09 3.44
N SER A 102 -1.18 -28.79 2.40
CA SER A 102 0.18 -29.30 2.19
C SER A 102 1.18 -28.17 2.12
N ALA A 103 2.43 -28.44 2.53
CA ALA A 103 3.53 -27.53 2.31
C ALA A 103 3.83 -27.38 0.81
N ILE A 104 4.25 -26.18 0.41
CA ILE A 104 4.61 -25.83 -0.97
C ILE A 104 6.04 -25.28 -1.01
N SER A 105 6.75 -25.48 -2.11
CA SER A 105 8.14 -25.00 -2.26
C SER A 105 8.21 -23.71 -3.09
N GLY A 106 7.19 -23.47 -3.90
CA GLY A 106 6.97 -22.21 -4.59
C GLY A 106 5.49 -21.93 -4.80
N TRP A 107 5.21 -20.71 -5.23
CA TRP A 107 3.87 -20.31 -5.62
C TRP A 107 3.93 -19.40 -6.83
N THR A 108 2.91 -19.52 -7.67
CA THR A 108 2.65 -18.62 -8.79
C THR A 108 1.21 -18.15 -8.70
N VAL A 109 1.02 -16.83 -8.71
CA VAL A 109 -0.29 -16.19 -8.73
C VAL A 109 -0.53 -15.60 -10.12
N HIS A 110 -1.70 -15.86 -10.69
CA HIS A 110 -2.12 -15.31 -11.98
C HIS A 110 -3.40 -14.51 -11.84
N TRP A 111 -3.51 -13.43 -12.61
CA TRP A 111 -4.75 -12.66 -12.73
C TRP A 111 -4.82 -11.90 -14.04
N GLN A 112 -6.00 -11.33 -14.31
CA GLN A 112 -6.22 -10.45 -15.45
C GLN A 112 -6.77 -9.11 -14.99
N PHE A 113 -6.16 -8.02 -15.43
CA PHE A 113 -6.71 -6.68 -15.21
C PHE A 113 -7.85 -6.39 -16.18
N ALA A 114 -9.00 -5.99 -15.64
CA ALA A 114 -10.21 -5.76 -16.44
C ALA A 114 -10.20 -4.41 -17.17
N ASN A 115 -9.48 -3.41 -16.66
CA ASN A 115 -9.63 -2.01 -17.07
C ASN A 115 -8.30 -1.36 -17.49
N GLY A 116 -7.40 -2.13 -18.11
CA GLY A 116 -6.13 -1.62 -18.62
C GLY A 116 -5.15 -1.17 -17.53
N GLN A 117 -5.30 -1.68 -16.31
CA GLN A 117 -4.32 -1.45 -15.25
C GLN A 117 -2.97 -2.08 -15.64
N THR A 118 -1.87 -1.45 -15.24
CA THR A 118 -0.53 -2.01 -15.47
C THR A 118 0.30 -1.94 -14.20
N VAL A 119 1.11 -2.98 -13.96
CA VAL A 119 2.05 -2.99 -12.84
C VAL A 119 3.27 -2.16 -13.21
N THR A 120 3.69 -1.25 -12.33
CA THR A 120 4.84 -0.36 -12.54
C THR A 120 6.03 -0.73 -11.66
N GLN A 121 5.78 -1.18 -10.42
CA GLN A 121 6.82 -1.63 -9.48
C GLN A 121 6.28 -2.77 -8.62
N SER A 122 7.15 -3.65 -8.15
CA SER A 122 6.78 -4.77 -7.29
C SER A 122 7.86 -5.08 -6.26
N TRP A 123 7.46 -5.71 -5.16
CA TRP A 123 8.37 -6.20 -4.13
C TRP A 123 7.87 -7.55 -3.60
N ASN A 124 8.78 -8.35 -3.07
CA ASN A 124 8.54 -9.71 -2.56
C ASN A 124 7.91 -10.66 -3.61
N ALA A 125 7.94 -10.31 -4.88
CA ALA A 125 7.51 -11.14 -6.00
C ALA A 125 8.19 -10.67 -7.28
N THR A 126 8.39 -11.60 -8.21
CA THR A 126 8.74 -11.28 -9.59
C THR A 126 7.47 -11.24 -10.42
N ILE A 127 7.06 -10.05 -10.85
CA ILE A 127 5.83 -9.86 -11.63
C ILE A 127 6.15 -9.64 -13.10
N THR A 128 5.50 -10.41 -13.98
CA THR A 128 5.51 -10.22 -15.43
C THR A 128 4.10 -9.94 -15.92
N SER A 129 3.97 -9.09 -16.94
CA SER A 129 2.68 -8.72 -17.52
C SER A 129 2.74 -8.80 -19.04
N SER A 130 1.70 -9.36 -19.65
CA SER A 130 1.51 -9.44 -21.09
C SER A 130 0.09 -8.98 -21.43
N GLY A 131 -0.03 -7.75 -21.92
CA GLY A 131 -1.34 -7.08 -22.02
C GLY A 131 -2.02 -7.00 -20.65
N SER A 132 -3.24 -7.51 -20.56
CA SER A 132 -4.01 -7.57 -19.30
C SER A 132 -3.62 -8.73 -18.39
N ALA A 133 -2.90 -9.74 -18.88
CA ALA A 133 -2.55 -10.92 -18.10
C ALA A 133 -1.30 -10.68 -17.26
N VAL A 134 -1.38 -10.96 -15.96
CA VAL A 134 -0.30 -10.75 -15.01
C VAL A 134 0.02 -12.06 -14.28
N THR A 135 1.31 -12.32 -14.12
CA THR A 135 1.84 -13.48 -13.40
C THR A 135 2.83 -12.99 -12.36
N ALA A 136 2.62 -13.35 -11.10
CA ALA A 136 3.55 -13.10 -9.99
C ALA A 136 4.12 -14.43 -9.50
N GLN A 137 5.45 -14.52 -9.43
CA GLN A 137 6.15 -15.67 -8.85
C GLN A 137 6.85 -15.28 -7.57
N ASN A 138 6.99 -16.25 -6.67
CA ASN A 138 7.77 -16.08 -5.45
C ASN A 138 9.23 -15.69 -5.74
N VAL A 139 9.84 -14.99 -4.80
CA VAL A 139 11.29 -14.82 -4.75
C VAL A 139 11.89 -15.92 -3.88
N SER A 140 13.22 -16.04 -3.89
CA SER A 140 13.93 -17.18 -3.28
C SER A 140 13.62 -17.41 -1.80
N TYR A 141 13.36 -16.35 -1.04
CA TYR A 141 13.17 -16.44 0.41
C TYR A 141 11.71 -16.63 0.86
N ASN A 142 10.73 -16.48 -0.04
CA ASN A 142 9.30 -16.52 0.34
C ASN A 142 8.45 -17.51 -0.47
N GLY A 143 9.10 -18.44 -1.18
CA GLY A 143 8.42 -19.52 -1.91
C GLY A 143 7.97 -20.67 -1.02
N ALA A 144 8.82 -21.07 -0.07
CA ALA A 144 8.56 -22.21 0.80
C ALA A 144 7.58 -21.83 1.91
N LEU A 145 6.39 -22.44 1.92
CA LEU A 145 5.37 -22.24 2.95
C LEU A 145 4.94 -23.60 3.51
N ALA A 146 4.90 -23.70 4.83
CA ALA A 146 4.27 -24.85 5.49
C ALA A 146 2.76 -24.88 5.22
N ALA A 147 2.11 -26.01 5.46
CA ALA A 147 0.65 -26.13 5.35
C ALA A 147 -0.06 -25.04 6.16
N GLY A 148 -0.99 -24.32 5.55
CA GLY A 148 -1.71 -23.19 6.15
C GLY A 148 -0.89 -21.93 6.41
N ALA A 149 0.41 -21.89 6.09
CA ALA A 149 1.22 -20.69 6.22
C ALA A 149 0.96 -19.70 5.08
N SER A 150 1.23 -18.42 5.35
CA SER A 150 1.00 -17.33 4.39
C SER A 150 2.24 -16.47 4.20
N THR A 151 2.32 -15.85 3.02
CA THR A 151 3.26 -14.77 2.70
C THR A 151 2.53 -13.66 1.96
N GLN A 152 3.12 -12.47 1.95
CA GLN A 152 2.54 -11.31 1.28
C GLN A 152 3.55 -10.67 0.34
N PHE A 153 3.07 -10.36 -0.86
CA PHE A 153 3.76 -9.48 -1.79
C PHE A 153 2.92 -8.25 -2.10
N GLY A 154 3.54 -7.23 -2.69
CA GLY A 154 2.85 -6.02 -3.07
C GLY A 154 3.41 -5.41 -4.34
N PHE A 155 2.62 -4.51 -4.91
CA PHE A 155 3.00 -3.82 -6.13
C PHE A 155 2.32 -2.46 -6.25
N LEU A 156 2.96 -1.58 -7.01
CA LEU A 156 2.36 -0.34 -7.51
C LEU A 156 1.86 -0.58 -8.92
N GLY A 157 0.70 -0.04 -9.24
CA GLY A 157 0.14 -0.05 -10.57
C GLY A 157 -0.43 1.29 -10.96
N SER A 158 -0.60 1.48 -12.27
CA SER A 158 -1.32 2.61 -12.85
C SER A 158 -2.70 2.18 -13.34
N TRP A 159 -3.63 3.12 -13.37
CA TRP A 159 -4.99 2.92 -13.86
C TRP A 159 -5.48 4.20 -14.54
N ASN A 160 -6.44 4.08 -15.47
CA ASN A 160 -6.94 5.21 -16.26
C ASN A 160 -8.38 5.61 -15.89
N THR A 161 -9.31 4.65 -15.96
CA THR A 161 -10.75 4.88 -15.89
C THR A 161 -11.34 4.23 -14.65
N ALA A 162 -10.98 2.97 -14.39
CA ALA A 162 -11.47 2.21 -13.26
C ALA A 162 -10.39 1.27 -12.71
N ASN A 163 -10.40 1.05 -11.41
CA ASN A 163 -9.50 0.12 -10.73
C ASN A 163 -10.27 -1.00 -10.01
N SER A 164 -10.96 -1.84 -10.78
CA SER A 164 -11.63 -3.02 -10.24
C SER A 164 -10.62 -4.08 -9.83
N ALA A 165 -10.80 -4.65 -8.64
CA ALA A 165 -9.99 -5.76 -8.15
C ALA A 165 -10.20 -7.00 -9.05
N PRO A 166 -9.11 -7.66 -9.48
CA PRO A 166 -9.20 -8.86 -10.30
C PRO A 166 -9.44 -10.11 -9.46
N THR A 167 -9.93 -11.17 -10.10
CA THR A 167 -9.93 -12.52 -9.51
C THR A 167 -8.54 -13.12 -9.66
N LEU A 168 -7.98 -13.63 -8.56
CA LEU A 168 -6.68 -14.30 -8.53
C LEU A 168 -6.86 -15.82 -8.64
N SER A 169 -5.93 -16.48 -9.34
CA SER A 169 -5.69 -17.92 -9.22
C SER A 169 -4.28 -18.17 -8.68
N CYS A 170 -4.10 -19.24 -7.91
CA CYS A 170 -2.81 -19.61 -7.32
C CYS A 170 -2.48 -21.07 -7.65
N THR A 171 -1.24 -21.30 -8.09
CA THR A 171 -0.68 -22.62 -8.36
C THR A 171 0.56 -22.83 -7.49
N ALA A 172 0.61 -23.96 -6.78
CA ALA A 172 1.79 -24.34 -6.00
C ALA A 172 2.82 -25.05 -6.89
N GLY A 173 4.10 -24.85 -6.57
CA GLY A 173 5.25 -25.52 -7.19
C GLY A 173 6.11 -26.25 -6.18
#